data_AF-A0A843LFZ5-F1
#
_entry.id   AF-A0A843LFZ5-F1
#
_cell.length_a   1.000
_cell.length_b   1.000
_cell.length_c   1.000
_cell.angle_alpha   90.00
_cell.angle_beta   90.00
_cell.angle_gamma   90.00
#
_symmetry.space_group_name_H-M   'P 1'
#
loop_
_entity.id
_entity.type
_entity.pdbx_description
1 polymer ?
#
loop_
_entity_poly.entity_id
_entity_poly.type
_entity_poly.pdbx_seq_one_letter_code
_entity_poly.pdbx_strand_id
1 'polypeptide(L)'
;MNDHISITLTSLTASYIIIATAAAILIAWLTEDWTLFIPSMLLLGGAFATYIGLKQRTRPLSRTERGNGNFLMFWGTFLIAISLIWAINYVYPGNGLLLFIGLLVWLGIAVVLFTMKRG
;
A
#
# COMPACT_ATOMS: atom_id res chain seq x y z
N MET A 1 -2.56 19.76 24.80
CA MET A 1 -1.43 18.81 24.83
C MET A 1 -1.55 17.76 23.70
N ASN A 2 -1.74 18.20 22.45
CA ASN A 2 -1.97 17.32 21.27
C ASN A 2 -1.00 17.59 20.09
N ASP A 3 -0.15 18.62 20.15
CA ASP A 3 0.60 19.07 18.98
C ASP A 3 1.85 18.23 18.67
N HIS A 4 2.41 17.52 19.66
CA HIS A 4 3.61 16.71 19.44
C HIS A 4 3.35 15.40 18.68
N ILE A 5 2.12 14.86 18.75
CA ILE A 5 1.75 13.58 18.12
C ILE A 5 1.41 13.78 16.63
N SER A 6 0.81 14.91 16.26
CA SER A 6 0.49 15.23 14.87
C SER A 6 1.75 15.55 14.05
N ILE A 7 2.72 16.26 14.64
CA ILE A 7 3.99 16.58 13.97
C ILE A 7 4.80 15.31 13.69
N THR A 8 4.82 14.33 14.61
CA THR A 8 5.60 13.09 14.45
C THR A 8 5.01 12.15 13.38
N LEU A 9 3.70 12.04 13.25
CA LEU A 9 3.09 11.22 12.20
C LEU A 9 3.28 11.84 10.80
N THR A 10 3.19 13.17 10.74
CA THR A 10 3.39 13.94 9.50
C THR A 10 4.85 13.92 9.07
N SER A 11 5.79 14.08 10.00
CA SER A 11 7.23 13.99 9.68
C SER A 11 7.63 12.58 9.27
N LEU A 12 7.11 11.54 9.94
CA LEU A 12 7.38 10.15 9.56
C LEU A 12 6.89 9.83 8.15
N THR A 13 5.67 10.27 7.82
CA THR A 13 5.09 10.08 6.48
C THR A 13 5.89 10.82 5.42
N ALA A 14 6.29 12.07 5.68
CA ALA A 14 7.12 12.85 4.77
C ALA A 14 8.49 12.20 4.55
N SER A 15 9.19 11.78 5.62
CA SER A 15 10.47 11.08 5.52
C SER A 15 10.33 9.77 4.75
N TYR A 16 9.25 9.00 5.00
CA TYR A 16 9.01 7.77 4.25
C TYR A 16 8.80 8.03 2.77
N ILE A 17 8.00 9.03 2.40
CA ILE A 17 7.75 9.39 0.99
C ILE A 17 9.05 9.77 0.29
N ILE A 18 9.93 10.53 0.95
CA ILE A 18 11.24 10.90 0.40
C ILE A 18 12.08 9.63 0.15
N ILE A 19 12.17 8.74 1.13
CA ILE A 19 12.93 7.48 1.00
C ILE A 19 12.33 6.60 -0.10
N ALA A 20 11.00 6.47 -0.14
CA ALA A 20 10.30 5.70 -1.15
C ALA A 20 10.54 6.25 -2.55
N THR A 21 10.54 7.57 -2.70
CA THR A 21 10.83 8.26 -3.96
C THR A 21 12.28 8.01 -4.39
N ALA A 22 13.24 8.16 -3.48
CA ALA A 22 14.64 7.89 -3.75
C ALA A 22 14.87 6.42 -4.14
N ALA A 23 14.23 5.47 -3.45
CA ALA A 23 14.30 4.05 -3.78
C ALA A 23 13.67 3.74 -5.14
N ALA A 24 12.51 4.34 -5.47
CA ALA A 24 11.88 4.17 -6.77
C ALA A 24 12.73 4.74 -7.92
N ILE A 25 13.38 5.89 -7.71
CA ILE A 25 14.36 6.46 -8.66
C ILE A 25 15.54 5.50 -8.81
N LEU A 26 16.08 4.97 -7.71
CA LEU A 26 17.21 4.05 -7.74
C LEU A 26 16.87 2.77 -8.51
N ILE A 27 15.68 2.21 -8.33
CA ILE A 27 15.20 1.03 -9.09
C ILE A 27 15.13 1.36 -10.58
N ALA A 28 14.47 2.46 -10.95
CA ALA A 28 14.35 2.89 -12.34
C ALA A 28 15.73 3.14 -12.98
N TRP A 29 16.68 3.70 -12.22
CA TRP A 29 18.02 3.96 -12.70
C TRP A 29 18.85 2.68 -12.87
N LEU A 30 18.83 1.76 -11.89
CA LEU A 30 19.56 0.50 -11.94
C LEU A 30 19.05 -0.45 -13.03
N THR A 31 17.77 -0.38 -13.36
CA THR A 31 17.14 -1.19 -14.40
C THR A 31 17.16 -0.51 -15.78
N GLU A 32 17.64 0.74 -15.84
CA GLU A 32 17.57 1.61 -17.02
C GLU A 32 16.15 1.78 -17.58
N ASP A 33 15.12 1.50 -16.77
CA ASP A 33 13.71 1.55 -17.17
C ASP A 33 12.87 2.42 -16.22
N TRP A 34 12.55 3.61 -16.70
CA TRP A 34 11.73 4.58 -15.98
C TRP A 34 10.25 4.18 -15.86
N THR A 35 9.77 3.20 -16.63
CA THR A 35 8.41 2.67 -16.47
C THR A 35 8.23 1.94 -15.13
N LEU A 36 9.32 1.47 -14.51
CA LEU A 36 9.32 0.83 -13.20
C LEU A 36 9.23 1.81 -12.02
N PHE A 37 9.37 3.11 -12.27
CA PHE A 37 9.22 4.14 -11.23
C PHE A 37 7.82 4.11 -10.59
N ILE A 38 6.78 4.12 -11.42
CA ILE A 38 5.38 4.13 -10.97
C ILE A 38 5.05 2.88 -10.14
N PRO A 39 5.25 1.63 -10.62
CA PRO A 39 4.95 0.46 -9.82
C PRO A 39 5.81 0.40 -8.55
N SER A 40 7.05 0.88 -8.55
CA SER A 40 7.87 0.96 -7.33
C SER A 40 7.27 1.93 -6.30
N MET A 41 6.81 3.10 -6.73
CA MET A 41 6.12 4.06 -5.85
C MET A 41 4.83 3.49 -5.27
N LEU A 42 4.03 2.80 -6.09
CA LEU A 42 2.80 2.14 -5.65
C LEU A 42 3.10 1.04 -4.62
N LEU A 43 4.16 0.25 -4.85
CA LEU A 43 4.57 -0.82 -3.94
C LEU A 43 4.98 -0.27 -2.57
N LEU A 44 5.88 0.72 -2.56
CA LEU A 44 6.43 1.30 -1.34
C LEU A 44 5.36 2.10 -0.59
N GLY A 45 4.62 2.97 -1.29
CA GLY A 45 3.50 3.71 -0.69
C GLY A 45 2.42 2.78 -0.15
N GLY A 46 2.08 1.73 -0.89
CA GLY A 46 1.13 0.70 -0.46
C GLY A 46 1.60 -0.08 0.77
N ALA A 47 2.88 -0.46 0.81
CA ALA A 47 3.49 -1.13 1.96
C ALA A 47 3.44 -0.25 3.22
N PHE A 48 3.73 1.04 3.10
CA PHE A 48 3.64 1.98 4.21
C PHE A 48 2.22 2.17 4.71
N ALA A 49 1.26 2.42 3.82
CA ALA A 49 -0.15 2.56 4.19
C ALA A 49 -0.65 1.29 4.90
N THR A 50 -0.27 0.11 4.40
CA THR A 50 -0.59 -1.19 5.03
C THR A 50 0.01 -1.30 6.43
N TYR A 51 1.30 -0.96 6.58
CA TYR A 51 2.00 -1.00 7.86
C TYR A 51 1.38 -0.06 8.90
N ILE A 52 1.08 1.19 8.51
CA ILE A 52 0.43 2.17 9.39
C ILE A 52 -0.97 1.69 9.78
N GLY A 53 -1.76 1.19 8.82
CA GLY A 53 -3.08 0.64 9.10
C GLY A 53 -3.04 -0.55 10.07
N LEU A 54 -2.06 -1.46 9.91
CA LEU A 54 -1.85 -2.58 10.82
C LEU A 54 -1.48 -2.10 12.23
N LYS A 55 -0.59 -1.12 12.35
CA LYS A 55 -0.17 -0.53 13.62
C LYS A 55 -1.32 0.19 14.35
N GLN A 56 -2.25 0.79 13.61
CA GLN A 56 -3.46 1.37 14.17
C GLN A 56 -4.40 0.27 14.68
N ARG A 57 -4.52 -0.86 13.98
CA ARG A 57 -5.41 -1.97 14.37
C ARG A 57 -5.00 -2.68 15.67
N THR A 58 -3.70 -2.70 16.01
CA THR A 58 -3.16 -3.41 17.18
C THR A 58 -3.18 -2.59 18.48
N ARG A 59 -3.40 -1.28 18.39
CA ARG A 59 -3.53 -0.41 19.56
C ARG A 59 -4.95 -0.45 20.13
N PRO A 60 -5.14 -0.25 21.46
CA PRO A 60 -6.47 -0.09 22.05
C PRO A 60 -7.04 1.26 21.64
N LEU A 61 -7.57 1.31 20.41
CA LEU A 61 -8.10 2.53 19.79
C LEU A 61 -9.63 2.52 19.77
N SER A 62 -10.20 3.72 19.64
CA SER A 62 -11.63 3.91 19.44
C SER A 62 -12.12 3.23 18.15
N ARG A 63 -13.43 2.99 18.06
CA ARG A 63 -14.06 2.36 16.88
C ARG A 63 -13.77 3.12 15.57
N THR A 64 -13.66 4.44 15.64
CA THR A 64 -13.33 5.33 14.52
C THR A 64 -11.88 5.14 14.05
N GLU A 65 -10.93 5.14 14.97
CA GLU A 65 -9.51 4.94 14.67
C GLU A 65 -9.22 3.54 14.11
N ARG A 66 -9.94 2.52 14.59
CA ARG A 66 -9.86 1.16 14.03
C ARG A 66 -10.40 1.11 12.59
N GLY A 67 -11.44 1.90 12.29
CA GLY A 67 -11.96 2.07 10.92
C GLY A 67 -10.95 2.72 9.99
N ASN A 68 -10.28 3.79 10.44
CA ASN A 68 -9.20 4.43 9.69
C ASN A 68 -8.02 3.47 9.43
N GLY A 69 -7.68 2.62 10.39
CA GLY A 69 -6.66 1.58 10.22
C GLY A 69 -7.04 0.57 9.13
N ASN A 70 -8.27 0.07 9.14
CA ASN A 70 -8.77 -0.85 8.10
C ASN A 70 -8.80 -0.18 6.71
N PHE A 71 -9.18 1.10 6.63
CA PHE A 71 -9.16 1.87 5.39
C PHE A 71 -7.74 1.97 4.82
N LEU A 72 -6.76 2.33 5.65
CA LEU A 72 -5.35 2.40 5.24
C LEU A 72 -4.80 1.03 4.82
N MET A 73 -5.17 -0.05 5.52
CA MET A 73 -4.79 -1.41 5.13
C MET A 73 -5.38 -1.80 3.77
N PHE A 74 -6.67 -1.52 3.53
CA PHE A 74 -7.34 -1.84 2.26
C PHE A 74 -6.66 -1.11 1.09
N TRP A 75 -6.51 0.21 1.18
CA TRP A 75 -5.87 0.97 0.12
C TRP A 75 -4.39 0.64 -0.04
N GLY A 76 -3.68 0.41 1.06
CA GLY A 76 -2.27 0.02 1.00
C GLY A 76 -2.08 -1.31 0.25
N THR A 77 -2.88 -2.31 0.59
CA THR A 77 -2.82 -3.64 -0.05
C THR A 77 -3.34 -3.60 -1.49
N PHE A 78 -4.26 -2.70 -1.83
CA PHE A 78 -4.70 -2.45 -3.20
C PHE A 78 -3.58 -1.86 -4.07
N LEU A 79 -2.84 -0.86 -3.56
CA LEU A 79 -1.71 -0.27 -4.27
C LEU A 79 -0.60 -1.30 -4.51
N ILE A 80 -0.35 -2.19 -3.54
CA ILE A 80 0.55 -3.32 -3.70
C ILE A 80 0.04 -4.25 -4.81
N ALA A 81 -1.25 -4.61 -4.81
CA ALA A 81 -1.81 -5.50 -5.82
C ALA A 81 -1.67 -4.91 -7.24
N ILE A 82 -1.96 -3.63 -7.43
CA ILE A 82 -1.76 -2.95 -8.72
C ILE A 82 -0.29 -2.95 -9.13
N SER A 83 0.62 -2.64 -8.20
CA SER A 83 2.05 -2.68 -8.46
C SER A 83 2.52 -4.05 -8.92
N LEU A 84 2.09 -5.11 -8.24
CA LEU A 84 2.41 -6.49 -8.61
C LEU A 84 1.85 -6.85 -9.98
N ILE A 85 0.63 -6.46 -10.30
CA ILE A 85 0.03 -6.69 -11.61
C ILE A 85 0.87 -6.01 -12.70
N TRP A 86 1.27 -4.76 -12.47
CA TRP A 86 2.12 -4.03 -13.40
C TRP A 86 3.47 -4.74 -13.58
N ALA A 87 4.16 -5.06 -12.49
CA ALA A 87 5.46 -5.72 -12.53
C ALA A 87 5.40 -7.10 -13.19
N ILE A 88 4.38 -7.91 -12.90
CA ILE A 88 4.20 -9.23 -13.52
C ILE A 88 3.88 -9.09 -15.00
N ASN A 89 3.02 -8.15 -15.40
CA ASN A 89 2.70 -7.94 -16.81
C ASN A 89 3.90 -7.39 -17.60
N TYR A 90 4.75 -6.61 -16.96
CA TYR A 90 6.01 -6.13 -17.54
C TYR A 90 6.97 -7.29 -17.86
N VAL A 91 7.11 -8.25 -16.93
CA VAL A 91 8.00 -9.42 -17.13
C VAL A 91 7.36 -10.51 -18.01
N TYR A 92 6.06 -10.73 -17.87
CA TYR A 92 5.29 -11.78 -18.55
C TYR A 92 4.09 -11.19 -19.30
N PRO A 93 4.32 -10.50 -20.43
CA PRO A 93 3.25 -9.88 -21.20
C PRO A 93 2.27 -10.93 -21.75
N GLY A 94 1.00 -10.54 -21.89
CA GLY A 94 -0.06 -11.40 -22.41
C GLY A 94 -0.93 -12.09 -21.34
N ASN A 95 -0.55 -11.99 -20.06
CA ASN A 95 -1.29 -12.59 -18.93
C ASN A 95 -2.34 -11.65 -18.30
N GLY A 96 -2.73 -10.57 -18.98
CA GLY A 96 -3.62 -9.54 -18.43
C GLY A 96 -4.94 -10.08 -17.88
N LEU A 97 -5.53 -11.08 -18.53
CA LEU A 97 -6.78 -11.72 -18.08
C LEU A 97 -6.60 -12.47 -16.75
N LEU A 98 -5.51 -13.24 -16.60
CA LEU A 98 -5.21 -13.94 -15.34
C LEU A 98 -4.91 -12.97 -14.20
N LEU A 99 -4.19 -11.89 -14.49
CA LEU A 99 -3.89 -10.84 -13.53
C LEU A 99 -5.16 -10.11 -13.07
N PHE A 100 -6.08 -9.86 -13.99
CA PHE A 100 -7.39 -9.28 -13.67
C PHE A 100 -8.23 -10.20 -12.80
N ILE A 101 -8.27 -11.50 -13.11
CA ILE A 101 -8.93 -12.50 -12.23
C ILE A 101 -8.29 -12.50 -10.85
N GLY A 102 -6.96 -12.47 -10.77
CA GLY A 102 -6.23 -12.36 -9.51
C GLY A 102 -6.62 -11.12 -8.70
N LEU A 103 -6.77 -9.96 -9.36
CA LEU A 103 -7.23 -8.73 -8.72
C LEU A 103 -8.66 -8.85 -8.17
N LEU A 104 -9.56 -9.49 -8.92
CA LEU A 104 -10.94 -9.73 -8.49
C LEU A 104 -11.01 -10.68 -7.30
N VAL A 105 -10.22 -11.76 -7.31
CA VAL A 105 -10.10 -12.68 -6.17
C VAL A 105 -9.57 -11.95 -4.95
N TRP A 106 -8.51 -11.15 -5.13
CA TRP A 106 -7.96 -10.32 -4.07
C TRP A 106 -9.01 -9.34 -3.52
N LEU A 107 -9.78 -8.68 -4.38
CA LEU A 107 -10.87 -7.77 -3.97
C LEU A 107 -11.92 -8.50 -3.14
N GLY A 108 -12.34 -9.70 -3.57
CA GLY A 108 -13.29 -10.51 -2.82
C GLY A 108 -12.78 -10.83 -1.41
N ILE A 109 -11.52 -11.27 -1.30
CA ILE A 109 -10.86 -11.55 0.00
C ILE A 109 -10.77 -10.28 0.85
N ALA A 110 -10.34 -9.17 0.25
CA ALA A 110 -10.18 -7.89 0.94
C ALA A 110 -11.54 -7.40 1.50
N VAL A 111 -12.60 -7.44 0.70
CA VAL A 111 -13.96 -7.07 1.16
C VAL A 111 -14.34 -7.93 2.35
N VAL A 112 -14.20 -9.26 2.28
CA VAL A 112 -14.53 -10.15 3.41
C VAL A 112 -13.71 -9.79 4.65
N LEU A 113 -12.39 -9.63 4.53
CA LEU A 113 -11.50 -9.34 5.65
C LEU A 113 -11.74 -7.98 6.31
N PHE A 114 -12.15 -6.97 5.54
CA PHE A 114 -12.30 -5.59 6.03
C PHE A 114 -13.76 -5.19 6.33
N THR A 115 -14.75 -5.88 5.76
CA THR A 115 -16.19 -5.63 6.02
C THR A 115 -16.82 -6.58 7.01
N MET A 116 -16.28 -7.80 7.20
CA MET A 116 -16.77 -8.67 8.27
C MET A 116 -16.49 -8.03 9.62
N LYS A 117 -17.57 -7.64 10.31
CA LYS A 117 -17.56 -7.29 11.72
C LYS A 117 -16.93 -8.47 12.45
N ARG A 118 -15.75 -8.29 13.05
CA ARG A 118 -15.28 -9.21 14.09
C ARG A 118 -16.35 -9.16 15.18
N GLY A 119 -17.13 -10.24 15.28
CA GLY A 119 -18.06 -10.49 16.38
C GLY A 119 -17.32 -10.49 17.71
#